data_AF-A0A0F9ENN6-F1
#
_entry.id   AF-A0A0F9ENN6-F1
#
_cell.length_a   1.000
_cell.length_b   1.000
_cell.length_c   1.000
_cell.angle_alpha   90.00
_cell.angle_beta   90.00
_cell.angle_gamma   90.00
#
_symmetry.space_group_name_H-M   'P 1'
#
loop_
_entity.id
_entity.type
_entity.pdbx_description
1 polymer ?
#
loop_
_entity_poly.entity_id
_entity_poly.type
_entity_poly.pdbx_seq_one_letter_code
_entity_poly.pdbx_strand_id
1 'polypeptide(L)'
;MKKFAEKYERVREGEMDLILFPRDVEWRRKLFPDKVFEHPAKANMFLVEELIKYLTEPGDTILDPFGGTGTLLIGALYGRNVVLIEIEPHFIALLEETEKMWKEGVQLPVVGEVKGPGRIFIVEGDCRQKLKDLDFLCDAAIFSPPYSSLLSGQTGLKENIGRSARGGALSQYTGKDASSQNL
;
A
#
# COMPACT_ATOMS: atom_id res chain seq x y z
N MET A 1 12.28 -13.04 -21.14
CA MET A 1 11.50 -13.14 -19.89
C MET A 1 11.59 -11.80 -19.17
N LYS A 2 10.48 -11.23 -18.69
CA LYS A 2 10.48 -9.97 -17.90
C LYS A 2 11.28 -10.20 -16.62
N LYS A 3 12.21 -9.30 -16.27
CA LYS A 3 13.03 -9.41 -15.06
C LYS A 3 12.52 -8.41 -14.02
N PHE A 4 12.23 -8.90 -12.82
CA PHE A 4 11.69 -8.07 -11.74
C PHE A 4 12.77 -7.12 -11.18
N ALA A 5 12.44 -5.83 -11.02
CA ALA A 5 13.25 -4.84 -10.33
C ALA A 5 14.72 -4.77 -10.81
N GLU A 6 14.94 -4.86 -12.13
CA GLU A 6 16.30 -4.97 -12.71
C GLU A 6 17.18 -3.73 -12.44
N LYS A 7 16.58 -2.55 -12.29
CA LYS A 7 17.29 -1.29 -12.05
C LYS A 7 17.83 -1.15 -10.61
N TYR A 8 17.46 -2.04 -9.70
CA TYR A 8 17.84 -1.95 -8.29
C TYR A 8 19.06 -2.81 -7.98
N GLU A 9 19.83 -2.36 -6.99
CA GLU A 9 20.98 -3.08 -6.48
C GLU A 9 20.56 -4.45 -5.93
N ARG A 10 21.38 -5.46 -6.22
CA ARG A 10 21.23 -6.81 -5.69
C ARG A 10 22.42 -7.18 -4.84
N VAL A 11 22.15 -7.69 -3.64
CA VAL A 11 23.15 -8.16 -2.69
C VAL A 11 22.92 -9.63 -2.43
N ARG A 12 23.98 -10.43 -2.55
CA ARG A 12 23.92 -11.84 -2.17
C ARG A 12 24.27 -12.01 -0.70
N GLU A 13 23.38 -12.66 0.04
CA GLU A 13 23.60 -13.04 1.43
C GLU A 13 23.34 -14.54 1.60
N GLY A 14 24.42 -15.33 1.64
CA GLY A 14 24.33 -16.78 1.55
C GLY A 14 23.70 -17.23 0.23
N GLU A 15 22.59 -17.96 0.31
CA GLU A 15 21.79 -18.40 -0.85
C GLU A 15 20.73 -17.36 -1.30
N MET A 16 20.56 -16.27 -0.56
CA MET A 16 19.55 -15.25 -0.85
C MET A 16 20.08 -14.22 -1.86
N ASP A 17 19.26 -13.87 -2.86
CA ASP A 17 19.49 -12.76 -3.80
C ASP A 17 18.57 -11.60 -3.42
N LEU A 18 19.06 -10.73 -2.53
CA LEU A 18 18.28 -9.62 -1.96
C LEU A 18 18.25 -8.44 -2.92
N ILE A 19 17.10 -7.78 -3.02
CA ILE A 19 16.93 -6.54 -3.79
C ILE A 19 16.85 -5.39 -2.80
N LEU A 20 17.71 -4.38 -2.96
CA LEU A 20 17.73 -3.22 -2.10
C LEU A 20 16.92 -2.07 -2.70
N PHE A 21 15.74 -1.84 -2.14
CA PHE A 21 14.94 -0.66 -2.47
C PHE A 21 15.39 0.55 -1.63
N PRO A 22 15.52 1.75 -2.22
CA PRO A 22 15.85 2.96 -1.48
C PRO A 22 14.70 3.36 -0.54
N ARG A 23 14.99 4.25 0.41
CA ARG A 23 13.96 4.85 1.27
C ARG A 23 13.03 5.72 0.42
N ASP A 24 11.73 5.60 0.64
CA ASP A 24 10.69 6.28 -0.14
C ASP A 24 10.18 7.58 0.51
N VAL A 25 10.80 8.06 1.59
CA VAL A 25 10.31 9.18 2.41
C VAL A 25 10.04 10.44 1.58
N GLU A 26 10.99 10.85 0.74
CA GLU A 26 10.86 12.05 -0.08
C GLU A 26 9.79 11.89 -1.16
N TRP A 27 9.70 10.70 -1.76
CA TRP A 27 8.69 10.42 -2.77
C TRP A 27 7.29 10.37 -2.16
N ARG A 28 7.16 9.72 -1.00
CA ARG A 28 5.92 9.64 -0.24
C ARG A 28 5.43 11.02 0.18
N ARG A 29 6.31 11.90 0.69
CA ARG A 29 5.93 13.26 1.10
C ARG A 29 5.37 14.11 -0.04
N LYS A 30 5.81 13.87 -1.28
CA LYS A 30 5.28 14.56 -2.47
C LYS A 30 3.87 14.08 -2.85
N LEU A 31 3.52 12.86 -2.48
CA LEU A 31 2.30 12.19 -2.94
C LEU A 31 1.30 11.88 -1.82
N PHE A 32 1.61 12.11 -0.55
CA PHE A 32 0.72 11.74 0.54
C PHE A 32 0.72 12.83 1.61
N PRO A 33 -0.40 13.04 2.32
CA PRO A 33 -0.46 13.95 3.44
C PRO A 33 0.49 13.50 4.56
N ASP A 34 1.07 14.44 5.30
CA ASP A 34 2.09 14.14 6.33
C ASP A 34 1.61 13.14 7.40
N LYS A 35 0.30 13.09 7.67
CA LYS A 35 -0.34 12.13 8.58
C LYS A 35 0.01 10.68 8.26
N VAL A 36 0.33 10.35 7.00
CA VAL A 36 0.78 8.99 6.70
C VAL A 36 1.98 8.60 7.54
N PHE A 37 2.94 9.49 7.79
CA PHE A 37 4.19 9.15 8.50
C PHE A 37 4.00 8.78 9.97
N GLU A 38 2.82 9.01 10.55
CA GLU A 38 2.48 8.59 11.91
C GLU A 38 2.25 7.07 12.03
N HIS A 39 2.04 6.39 10.89
CA HIS A 39 1.76 4.95 10.86
C HIS A 39 3.03 4.14 10.49
N PRO A 40 3.44 3.19 11.35
CA PRO A 40 4.75 2.54 11.27
C PRO A 40 4.86 1.45 10.20
N ALA A 41 3.76 0.87 9.74
CA ALA A 41 3.76 -0.27 8.82
C ALA A 41 3.29 0.15 7.42
N LYS A 42 4.24 0.50 6.55
CA LYS A 42 3.96 0.85 5.14
C LYS A 42 4.79 -0.01 4.21
N ALA A 43 4.17 -0.54 3.17
CA ALA A 43 4.91 -1.08 2.04
C ALA A 43 5.76 0.04 1.40
N ASN A 44 7.01 -0.28 1.05
CA ASN A 44 7.90 0.64 0.35
C ASN A 44 7.35 0.94 -1.06
N MET A 45 7.25 2.22 -1.44
CA MET A 45 6.66 2.62 -2.72
C MET A 45 7.44 2.12 -3.94
N PHE A 46 8.76 1.97 -3.86
CA PHE A 46 9.55 1.45 -4.99
C PHE A 46 9.32 -0.05 -5.21
N LEU A 47 9.15 -0.81 -4.14
CA LEU A 47 8.73 -2.22 -4.24
C LEU A 47 7.35 -2.33 -4.90
N VAL A 48 6.39 -1.52 -4.44
CA VAL A 48 5.02 -1.53 -4.96
C VAL A 48 4.99 -1.07 -6.42
N GLU A 49 5.78 -0.06 -6.80
CA GLU A 49 5.97 0.38 -8.19
C GLU A 49 6.41 -0.79 -9.09
N GLU A 50 7.44 -1.53 -8.68
CA GLU A 50 7.95 -2.66 -9.47
C GLU A 50 6.94 -3.81 -9.52
N LEU A 51 6.21 -4.09 -8.45
CA LEU A 51 5.13 -5.10 -8.45
C LEU A 51 4.03 -4.73 -9.46
N ILE A 52 3.56 -3.48 -9.43
CA ILE A 52 2.56 -2.97 -10.37
C ILE A 52 3.07 -3.13 -11.81
N LYS A 53 4.27 -2.63 -12.09
CA LYS A 53 4.86 -2.70 -13.45
C LYS A 53 5.13 -4.12 -13.90
N TYR A 54 5.47 -5.02 -12.99
CA TYR A 54 5.81 -6.40 -13.33
C TYR A 54 4.57 -7.24 -13.60
N LEU A 55 3.54 -7.12 -12.76
CA LEU A 55 2.35 -7.98 -12.76
C LEU A 55 1.22 -7.48 -13.66
N THR A 56 1.21 -6.20 -14.06
CA THR A 56 0.07 -5.56 -14.74
C THR A 56 0.50 -4.61 -15.84
N GLU A 57 -0.43 -4.23 -16.69
CA GLU A 57 -0.30 -3.24 -17.76
C GLU A 57 -1.21 -2.01 -17.52
N PRO A 58 -0.97 -0.86 -18.18
CA PRO A 58 -1.88 0.28 -18.10
C PRO A 58 -3.29 -0.08 -18.56
N GLY A 59 -4.30 0.32 -17.78
CA GLY A 59 -5.71 -0.03 -17.97
C GLY A 59 -6.20 -1.16 -17.06
N ASP A 60 -5.29 -1.99 -16.54
CA ASP A 60 -5.63 -3.08 -15.62
C ASP A 60 -6.19 -2.54 -14.29
N THR A 61 -7.03 -3.35 -13.66
CA THR A 61 -7.62 -3.09 -12.35
C THR A 61 -6.86 -3.85 -11.27
N ILE A 62 -6.35 -3.14 -10.28
CA ILE A 62 -5.54 -3.69 -9.18
C ILE A 62 -6.21 -3.48 -7.83
N LEU A 63 -6.06 -4.44 -6.94
CA LEU A 63 -6.77 -4.50 -5.66
C LEU A 63 -5.81 -4.58 -4.46
N ASP A 64 -6.09 -3.79 -3.43
CA ASP A 64 -5.61 -4.02 -2.06
C ASP A 64 -6.82 -4.23 -1.13
N PRO A 65 -7.04 -5.45 -0.59
CA PRO A 65 -8.14 -5.70 0.34
C PRO A 65 -7.85 -5.22 1.79
N PHE A 66 -6.67 -4.63 2.03
CA PHE A 66 -6.22 -4.07 3.31
C PHE A 66 -5.58 -2.69 3.07
N GLY A 67 -6.36 -1.77 2.50
CA GLY A 67 -5.88 -0.54 1.87
C GLY A 67 -4.95 0.33 2.74
N GLY A 68 -5.11 0.32 4.06
CA GLY A 68 -4.25 1.01 5.02
C GLY A 68 -4.02 2.48 4.65
N THR A 69 -2.76 2.92 4.63
CA THR A 69 -2.43 4.29 4.20
C THR A 69 -2.28 4.46 2.68
N GLY A 70 -2.72 3.49 1.87
CA GLY A 70 -2.91 3.66 0.44
C GLY A 70 -1.66 3.60 -0.43
N THR A 71 -0.61 2.83 -0.07
CA THR A 71 0.58 2.76 -0.92
C THR A 71 0.24 2.29 -2.35
N LEU A 72 -0.77 1.43 -2.54
CA LEU A 72 -1.19 0.97 -3.88
C LEU A 72 -1.78 2.09 -4.75
N LEU A 73 -2.19 3.24 -4.19
CA LEU A 73 -2.68 4.40 -4.96
C LEU A 73 -1.70 4.84 -6.05
N ILE A 74 -0.40 4.62 -5.86
CA ILE A 74 0.62 4.94 -6.87
C ILE A 74 0.38 4.24 -8.21
N GLY A 75 -0.38 3.13 -8.24
CA GLY A 75 -0.78 2.46 -9.48
C GLY A 75 -1.58 3.35 -10.42
N ALA A 76 -2.37 4.28 -9.89
CA ALA A 76 -3.12 5.24 -10.71
C ALA A 76 -2.18 6.18 -11.50
N LEU A 77 -0.99 6.48 -10.97
CA LEU A 77 0.06 7.25 -11.66
C LEU A 77 0.61 6.54 -12.90
N TYR A 78 0.52 5.20 -12.91
CA TYR A 78 0.92 4.36 -14.03
C TYR A 78 -0.30 3.90 -14.85
N GLY A 79 -1.47 4.52 -14.68
CA GLY A 79 -2.67 4.25 -15.48
C GLY A 79 -3.43 2.98 -15.10
N ARG A 80 -3.29 2.45 -13.88
CA ARG A 80 -4.13 1.35 -13.39
C ARG A 80 -5.39 1.90 -12.73
N ASN A 81 -6.48 1.12 -12.74
CA ASN A 81 -7.62 1.36 -11.87
C ASN A 81 -7.31 0.74 -10.50
N VAL A 82 -7.26 1.54 -9.43
CA VAL A 82 -6.88 1.09 -8.09
C VAL A 82 -8.13 0.93 -7.24
N VAL A 83 -8.30 -0.24 -6.67
CA VAL A 83 -9.38 -0.56 -5.71
C VAL A 83 -8.75 -0.81 -4.35
N LEU A 84 -9.20 -0.08 -3.35
CA LEU A 84 -8.80 -0.25 -1.96
C LEU A 84 -10.03 -0.59 -1.14
N ILE A 85 -9.96 -1.69 -0.40
CA ILE A 85 -10.93 -1.98 0.65
C ILE A 85 -10.25 -1.76 1.99
N GLU A 86 -10.88 -0.99 2.87
CA GLU A 86 -10.34 -0.69 4.20
C GLU A 86 -11.49 -0.64 5.22
N ILE A 87 -11.24 -1.20 6.40
CA ILE A 87 -12.26 -1.37 7.44
C ILE A 87 -12.21 -0.24 8.47
N GLU A 88 -11.05 0.38 8.68
CA GLU A 88 -10.86 1.41 9.71
C GLU A 88 -11.18 2.81 9.16
N PRO A 89 -12.17 3.53 9.75
CA PRO A 89 -12.58 4.86 9.26
C PRO A 89 -11.44 5.90 9.23
N HIS A 90 -10.47 5.78 10.14
CA HIS A 90 -9.29 6.65 10.17
C HIS A 90 -8.44 6.50 8.90
N PHE A 91 -8.25 5.28 8.42
CA PHE A 91 -7.51 5.03 7.18
C PHE A 91 -8.32 5.44 5.95
N ILE A 92 -9.63 5.22 5.95
CA ILE A 92 -10.53 5.73 4.91
C ILE A 92 -10.39 7.25 4.75
N ALA A 93 -10.49 8.02 5.84
CA ALA A 93 -10.34 9.47 5.80
C ALA A 93 -8.97 9.92 5.25
N LEU A 94 -7.91 9.18 5.55
CA LEU A 94 -6.57 9.43 5.05
C LEU A 94 -6.42 9.12 3.54
N LEU A 95 -7.08 8.06 3.07
CA LEU A 95 -7.16 7.72 1.64
C LEU A 95 -7.90 8.80 0.86
N GLU A 96 -9.05 9.26 1.37
CA GLU A 96 -9.84 10.34 0.77
C GLU A 96 -9.07 11.68 0.76
N GLU A 97 -8.35 12.01 1.84
CA GLU A 97 -7.47 13.18 1.90
C GLU A 97 -6.37 13.11 0.85
N THR A 98 -5.78 11.93 0.65
CA THR A 98 -4.78 11.69 -0.39
C THR A 98 -5.39 11.86 -1.79
N GLU A 99 -6.55 11.27 -2.04
CA GLU A 99 -7.25 11.37 -3.32
C GLU A 99 -7.61 12.82 -3.65
N LYS A 100 -8.10 13.58 -2.66
CA LYS A 100 -8.39 15.01 -2.79
C LYS A 100 -7.13 15.82 -3.09
N MET A 101 -6.03 15.58 -2.36
CA MET A 101 -4.74 16.22 -2.62
C MET A 101 -4.27 15.99 -4.07
N TRP A 102 -4.47 14.79 -4.62
CA TRP A 102 -4.09 14.46 -6.00
C TRP A 102 -4.96 15.17 -7.03
N LYS A 103 -6.26 15.28 -6.77
CA LYS A 103 -7.20 16.04 -7.61
C LYS A 103 -6.88 17.54 -7.63
N GLU A 104 -6.43 18.10 -6.50
CA GLU A 104 -6.28 19.55 -6.33
C GLU A 104 -4.88 20.09 -6.67
N GLY A 105 -3.81 19.31 -6.54
CA GLY A 105 -2.46 19.91 -6.50
C GLY A 105 -1.26 19.06 -6.88
N VAL A 106 -1.42 17.79 -7.22
CA VAL A 106 -0.28 16.97 -7.66
C VAL A 106 -0.25 16.95 -9.18
N GLN A 107 0.81 17.53 -9.78
CA GLN A 107 1.17 17.17 -11.15
C GLN A 107 1.60 15.71 -11.14
N LEU A 108 0.63 14.80 -11.33
CA LEU A 108 0.89 13.38 -11.42
C LEU A 108 1.87 13.19 -12.58
N PRO A 109 3.05 12.59 -12.36
CA PRO A 109 3.94 12.30 -13.47
C PRO A 109 3.18 11.36 -14.41
N VAL A 110 2.87 11.82 -15.62
CA VAL A 110 2.30 10.97 -16.66
C VAL A 110 3.44 10.06 -17.11
N VAL A 111 3.55 8.88 -16.49
CA VAL A 111 4.58 7.89 -16.83
C VAL A 111 3.99 6.86 -17.79
N GLY A 112 4.31 6.98 -19.08
CA GLY A 112 3.99 6.00 -20.12
C GLY A 112 2.85 6.40 -21.07
N GLU A 113 2.48 5.49 -21.97
CA GLU A 113 1.29 5.61 -22.83
C GLU A 113 0.04 5.37 -21.99
N VAL A 114 -0.45 6.43 -21.33
CA VAL A 114 -1.61 6.32 -20.45
C VAL A 114 -2.89 6.57 -21.26
N LYS A 115 -3.83 5.62 -21.26
CA LYS A 115 -5.18 5.78 -21.86
C LYS A 115 -6.13 6.66 -21.01
N GLY A 116 -5.58 7.56 -20.19
CA GLY A 116 -6.29 8.42 -19.23
C GLY A 116 -5.81 8.22 -17.78
N PRO A 117 -6.07 9.15 -16.85
CA PRO A 117 -5.66 8.99 -15.46
C PRO A 117 -6.28 7.71 -14.89
N GLY A 118 -5.46 6.87 -14.24
CA GLY A 118 -5.97 5.69 -13.54
C GLY A 118 -7.05 6.10 -12.54
N ARG A 119 -8.09 5.27 -12.37
CA ARG A 119 -9.20 5.56 -11.46
C ARG A 119 -8.88 5.07 -10.05
N ILE A 120 -9.42 5.72 -9.03
CA ILE A 120 -9.28 5.31 -7.63
C ILE A 120 -10.68 4.99 -7.10
N PHE A 121 -10.82 3.81 -6.48
CA PHE A 121 -12.02 3.34 -5.80
C PHE A 121 -11.65 3.02 -4.36
N ILE A 122 -12.20 3.78 -3.41
CA ILE A 122 -12.04 3.54 -1.97
C ILE A 122 -13.35 2.96 -1.46
N VAL A 123 -13.29 1.77 -0.88
CA VAL A 123 -14.45 1.02 -0.39
C VAL A 123 -14.30 0.80 1.10
N GLU A 124 -15.16 1.42 1.90
CA GLU A 124 -15.21 1.19 3.33
C GLU A 124 -15.92 -0.14 3.65
N GLY A 125 -15.27 -0.99 4.45
CA GLY A 125 -15.87 -2.17 5.06
C GLY A 125 -14.97 -3.41 5.11
N ASP A 126 -15.53 -4.50 5.61
CA ASP A 126 -14.87 -5.80 5.67
C ASP A 126 -14.68 -6.41 4.27
N CYS A 127 -13.44 -6.68 3.88
CA CYS A 127 -13.11 -7.24 2.58
C CYS A 127 -13.78 -8.60 2.31
N ARG A 128 -14.06 -9.41 3.34
CA ARG A 128 -14.78 -10.69 3.19
C ARG A 128 -16.20 -10.51 2.65
N GLN A 129 -16.80 -9.35 2.89
CA GLN A 129 -18.12 -8.97 2.40
C GLN A 129 -17.99 -8.17 1.11
N LYS A 130 -17.17 -7.11 1.12
CA LYS A 130 -17.05 -6.18 0.00
C LYS A 130 -16.52 -6.79 -1.29
N LEU A 131 -15.67 -7.82 -1.20
CA LEU A 131 -15.22 -8.55 -2.39
C LEU A 131 -16.37 -9.27 -3.12
N LYS A 132 -17.46 -9.60 -2.44
CA LYS A 132 -18.65 -10.22 -3.05
C LYS A 132 -19.54 -9.20 -3.74
N ASP A 133 -19.43 -7.93 -3.35
CA ASP A 133 -20.23 -6.83 -3.88
C ASP A 133 -19.58 -6.21 -5.14
N LEU A 134 -18.32 -6.55 -5.45
CA LEU A 134 -17.65 -6.09 -6.66
C LEU A 134 -18.29 -6.73 -7.89
N ASP A 135 -18.79 -5.90 -8.81
CA ASP A 135 -19.41 -6.31 -10.07
C ASP A 135 -18.43 -6.34 -11.25
N PHE A 136 -17.13 -6.17 -10.96
CA PHE A 136 -16.04 -6.21 -11.92
C PHE A 136 -14.88 -7.09 -11.44
N LEU A 137 -14.04 -7.56 -12.37
CA LEU A 137 -12.85 -8.35 -12.06
C LEU A 137 -11.63 -7.46 -11.84
N CYS A 138 -10.72 -7.94 -10.99
CA CYS A 138 -9.40 -7.35 -10.80
C CYS A 138 -8.34 -8.24 -11.46
N ASP A 139 -7.37 -7.64 -12.14
CA ASP A 139 -6.29 -8.32 -12.85
C ASP A 139 -5.15 -8.75 -11.90
N ALA A 140 -4.95 -8.01 -10.81
CA ALA A 140 -3.98 -8.38 -9.77
C ALA A 140 -4.41 -7.89 -8.38
N ALA A 141 -4.02 -8.64 -7.34
CA ALA A 141 -4.08 -8.17 -5.96
C ALA A 141 -2.65 -7.94 -5.44
N ILE A 142 -2.36 -6.72 -4.98
CA ILE A 142 -1.03 -6.31 -4.49
C ILE A 142 -1.24 -5.62 -3.14
N PHE A 143 -0.85 -6.29 -2.06
CA PHE A 143 -1.11 -5.80 -0.70
C PHE A 143 -0.08 -6.30 0.31
N SER A 144 -0.01 -5.64 1.45
CA SER A 144 0.74 -6.10 2.62
C SER A 144 -0.25 -6.42 3.74
N PRO A 145 -0.64 -7.69 3.94
CA PRO A 145 -1.65 -8.03 4.92
C PRO A 145 -1.17 -7.73 6.36
N PRO A 146 -2.09 -7.60 7.31
CA PRO A 146 -1.73 -7.53 8.73
C PRO A 146 -1.03 -8.83 9.16
N TYR A 147 0.17 -8.72 9.73
CA TYR A 147 0.94 -9.87 10.23
C TYR A 147 0.75 -10.08 11.73
N SER A 148 0.53 -11.33 12.13
CA SER A 148 0.23 -11.74 13.52
C SER A 148 1.38 -11.55 14.52
N SER A 149 2.64 -11.49 14.06
CA SER A 149 3.81 -11.27 14.93
C SER A 149 3.87 -9.86 15.53
N LEU A 150 3.21 -8.89 14.89
CA LEU A 150 2.99 -7.55 15.46
C LEU A 150 1.85 -7.55 16.49
N LEU A 151 0.94 -8.53 16.42
CA LEU A 151 -0.22 -8.68 17.31
C LEU A 151 0.12 -9.39 18.63
N SER A 152 1.17 -10.22 18.66
CA SER A 152 1.53 -11.05 19.81
C SER A 152 2.78 -10.60 20.59
N GLY A 153 3.44 -9.50 20.19
CA GLY A 153 4.62 -8.97 20.89
C GLY A 153 5.85 -9.88 20.88
N GLN A 154 5.86 -10.95 20.07
CA GLN A 154 7.00 -11.83 19.89
C GLN A 154 7.59 -11.65 18.49
N THR A 155 8.35 -10.58 18.29
CA THR A 155 9.30 -10.52 17.17
C THR A 155 10.63 -11.10 17.63
N GLY A 156 10.98 -12.27 17.09
CA GLY A 156 12.31 -12.89 17.17
C GLY A 156 13.41 -12.13 16.39
N LEU A 157 13.13 -10.94 15.87
CA LEU A 157 14.16 -10.00 15.39
C LEU A 157 14.43 -8.95 16.47
N LYS A 158 15.00 -9.37 17.60
CA LYS A 158 15.78 -8.47 18.45
C LYS A 158 17.20 -8.48 17.90
N GLU A 159 17.49 -7.60 16.95
CA GLU A 159 18.76 -6.87 16.89
C GLU A 159 18.74 -5.89 15.71
N ASN A 160 18.75 -4.61 16.04
CA ASN A 160 19.22 -3.49 15.21
C ASN A 160 18.41 -3.03 13.99
N ILE A 161 17.08 -2.84 14.12
CA ILE A 161 16.35 -1.91 13.24
C ILE A 161 15.70 -0.83 14.11
N GLY A 162 15.97 0.44 13.77
CA GLY A 162 15.84 1.62 14.62
C GLY A 162 14.50 1.78 15.36
N ARG A 163 14.62 2.16 16.63
CA ARG A 163 13.54 2.62 17.52
C ARG A 163 12.78 3.79 16.88
N SER A 164 11.55 3.58 16.41
CA SER A 164 10.56 4.68 16.31
C SER A 164 9.09 4.27 16.37
N ALA A 165 8.73 3.01 16.65
CA ALA A 165 7.33 2.64 16.81
C ALA A 165 6.79 3.19 18.16
N ARG A 166 6.12 4.35 18.13
CA ARG A 166 5.30 4.82 19.26
C ARG A 166 4.14 3.85 19.43
N GLY A 167 3.92 3.38 20.65
CA GLY A 167 3.00 2.28 21.00
C GLY A 167 1.53 2.46 20.64
N GLY A 168 1.09 3.64 20.17
CA GLY A 168 -0.30 3.89 19.77
C GLY A 168 -0.71 3.18 18.46
N ALA A 169 0.19 3.09 17.48
CA ALA A 169 -0.16 2.53 16.18
C ALA A 169 -0.32 0.99 16.18
N LEU A 170 0.19 0.31 17.21
CA LEU A 170 0.00 -1.13 17.40
C LEU A 170 -1.39 -1.44 17.97
N SER A 171 -2.02 -0.57 18.78
CA SER A 171 -3.34 -0.88 19.36
C SER A 171 -4.42 -1.01 18.27
N GLN A 172 -4.34 -0.17 17.24
CA GLN A 172 -5.28 -0.09 16.11
C GLN A 172 -5.39 -1.39 15.31
N TYR A 173 -4.36 -2.23 15.31
CA TYR A 173 -4.39 -3.53 14.62
C TYR A 173 -4.67 -4.72 15.57
N THR A 174 -4.59 -4.52 16.89
CA THR A 174 -4.66 -5.60 17.91
C THR A 174 -6.07 -5.99 18.34
N GLY A 175 -7.12 -5.44 17.73
CA GLY A 175 -8.50 -5.85 18.01
C GLY A 175 -8.99 -5.53 19.43
N LYS A 176 -8.18 -4.91 20.30
CA LYS A 176 -8.62 -4.47 21.63
C LYS A 176 -9.54 -3.25 21.58
N ASP A 177 -9.47 -2.48 20.50
CA ASP A 177 -10.35 -1.34 20.21
C ASP A 177 -11.16 -1.53 18.91
N ALA A 178 -11.10 -2.72 18.28
CA ALA A 178 -11.96 -3.02 17.14
C ALA A 178 -13.41 -3.12 17.63
N SER A 179 -14.32 -2.40 16.97
CA SER A 179 -15.72 -2.35 17.37
C SER A 179 -16.29 -3.76 17.50
N SER A 180 -17.09 -3.99 18.54
CA SER A 180 -17.77 -5.26 18.80
C SER A 180 -18.78 -5.67 17.71
N GLN A 181 -18.95 -4.85 16.66
CA GLN A 181 -19.74 -5.19 15.47
C GLN A 181 -18.95 -5.99 14.43
N ASN A 182 -17.64 -6.25 14.63
CA ASN A 182 -16.75 -6.88 13.65
C ASN A 182 -16.31 -8.32 14.01
N LEU A 183 -17.05 -9.03 14.87
CA LEU A 183 -16.89 -10.47 15.15
C LEU A 183 -18.07 -11.29 14.62
#